data_AF-A0A7S2U0K2-F1
#
_entry.id   AF-A0A7S2U0K2-F1
#
_cell.length_a   1.000
_cell.length_b   1.000
_cell.length_c   1.000
_cell.angle_alpha   90.00
_cell.angle_beta   90.00
_cell.angle_gamma   90.00
#
_symmetry.space_group_name_H-M   'P 1'
#
loop_
_entity.id
_entity.type
_entity.pdbx_description
1 polymer ?
#
loop_
_entity_poly.entity_id
_entity_poly.type
_entity_poly.pdbx_seq_one_letter_code
_entity_poly.pdbx_strand_id
1 'polypeptide(L)'
;LVKLTPTGSSALLAVITVFGSLAAKDGGYQFPSLTGPPASTKPYSSFSEFYPHYYSEHQDPTCRLLHVIGTSIIVLSLFFSQGFEPSLLPSFAATGIAGNALCQVLIGLEHGLVEFVALLSLLLLMNKALGGSAWKAAMLPLVGYGFAWVGHFYYEKNRPATFIYPSFSLFGDFKMWFNILTGVELLDPSASNASY
;
A
#
# COMPACT_ATOMS: atom_id res chain seq x y z
N LEU A 1 -21.01 -16.56 -23.56
CA LEU A 1 -20.08 -15.66 -22.83
C LEU A 1 -19.01 -16.50 -22.16
N VAL A 2 -17.85 -16.63 -22.79
CA VAL A 2 -16.68 -17.30 -22.18
C VAL A 2 -16.19 -16.37 -21.07
N LYS A 3 -16.34 -16.78 -19.80
CA LYS A 3 -15.65 -16.12 -18.69
C LYS A 3 -14.17 -16.41 -18.88
N LEU A 4 -13.43 -15.45 -19.44
CA LEU A 4 -11.97 -15.47 -19.40
C LEU A 4 -11.58 -15.31 -17.93
N THR A 5 -11.40 -16.43 -17.23
CA THR A 5 -10.75 -16.42 -15.93
C THR A 5 -9.29 -16.07 -16.15
N PRO A 6 -8.77 -15.00 -15.54
CA PRO A 6 -7.34 -14.72 -15.60
C PRO A 6 -6.58 -15.94 -15.09
N THR A 7 -5.63 -16.45 -15.86
CA THR A 7 -4.71 -17.49 -15.39
C THR A 7 -3.87 -16.90 -14.25
N GLY A 8 -3.46 -17.71 -13.27
CA GLY A 8 -2.76 -17.23 -12.07
C GLY A 8 -1.49 -16.39 -12.36
N SER A 9 -0.80 -16.65 -13.46
CA SER A 9 0.37 -15.87 -13.91
C SER A 9 0.01 -14.46 -14.39
N SER A 10 -1.17 -14.26 -15.00
CA SER A 10 -1.63 -12.93 -15.45
C SER A 10 -2.07 -12.02 -14.31
N ALA A 11 -2.58 -12.60 -13.21
CA ALA A 11 -2.98 -11.87 -12.01
C ALA A 11 -1.77 -11.33 -11.24
N LEU A 12 -0.73 -12.16 -11.04
CA LEU A 12 0.50 -11.75 -10.37
C LEU A 12 1.23 -10.67 -11.18
N LEU A 13 1.32 -10.83 -12.50
CA LEU A 13 1.91 -9.84 -13.38
C LEU A 13 1.11 -8.54 -13.38
N ALA A 14 -0.22 -8.58 -13.29
CA ALA A 14 -1.07 -7.39 -13.20
C ALA A 14 -0.88 -6.65 -11.87
N VAL A 15 -0.79 -7.35 -10.73
CA VAL A 15 -0.47 -6.75 -9.44
C VAL A 15 0.91 -6.08 -9.51
N ILE A 16 1.94 -6.83 -9.93
CA ILE A 16 3.31 -6.31 -10.02
C ILE A 16 3.40 -5.15 -11.02
N THR A 17 2.71 -5.22 -12.16
CA THR A 17 2.73 -4.15 -13.17
C THR A 17 1.97 -2.93 -12.69
N VAL A 18 0.82 -3.07 -12.06
CA VAL A 18 0.05 -1.93 -11.53
C VAL A 18 0.84 -1.25 -10.40
N PHE A 19 1.30 -1.99 -9.40
CA PHE A 19 2.03 -1.40 -8.28
C PHE A 19 3.45 -0.95 -8.65
N GLY A 20 4.14 -1.70 -9.50
CA GLY A 20 5.47 -1.37 -10.01
C GLY A 20 5.47 -0.16 -10.94
N SER A 21 4.52 -0.04 -11.86
CA SER A 21 4.45 1.13 -12.78
C SER A 21 4.00 2.43 -12.09
N LEU A 22 3.25 2.32 -10.99
CA LEU A 22 2.82 3.47 -10.18
C LEU A 22 3.91 3.92 -9.21
N ALA A 23 4.72 2.99 -8.69
CA ALA A 23 5.87 3.30 -7.84
C ALA A 23 7.12 3.79 -8.62
N ALA A 24 7.25 3.45 -9.90
CA ALA A 24 8.50 3.63 -10.66
C ALA A 24 8.57 4.88 -11.56
N LYS A 25 7.50 5.68 -11.69
CA LYS A 25 7.60 6.95 -12.44
C LYS A 25 8.07 8.08 -11.54
N ASP A 26 9.39 8.29 -11.54
CA ASP A 26 10.00 9.53 -11.07
C ASP A 26 9.29 10.73 -11.71
N GLY A 27 8.67 11.58 -10.88
CA GLY A 27 7.96 12.80 -11.29
C GLY A 27 6.44 12.78 -11.14
N GLY A 28 5.78 11.60 -11.09
CA GLY A 28 4.35 11.44 -10.82
C GLY A 28 3.37 12.16 -11.79
N TYR A 29 2.12 11.71 -11.84
CA TYR A 29 1.06 12.53 -12.41
C TYR A 29 0.73 13.65 -11.42
N GLN A 30 0.98 14.89 -11.81
CA GLN A 30 0.62 16.06 -11.01
C GLN A 30 -0.88 16.31 -11.17
N PHE A 31 -1.67 15.84 -10.20
CA PHE A 31 -3.10 16.15 -10.14
C PHE A 31 -3.32 17.46 -9.38
N PRO A 32 -4.27 18.31 -9.81
CA PRO A 32 -4.59 19.52 -9.06
C PRO A 32 -5.13 19.16 -7.68
N SER A 33 -4.58 19.79 -6.64
CA SER A 33 -5.14 19.69 -5.29
C SER A 33 -6.51 20.38 -5.24
N LEU A 34 -7.50 19.71 -4.65
CA LEU A 34 -8.80 20.31 -4.35
C LEU A 34 -8.86 20.94 -2.95
N THR A 35 -7.79 20.79 -2.19
CA THR A 35 -7.73 21.16 -0.77
C THR A 35 -6.74 22.29 -0.49
N GLY A 36 -6.22 22.92 -1.55
CA GLY A 36 -5.26 24.02 -1.48
C GLY A 36 -3.79 23.54 -1.59
N PRO A 37 -2.80 24.37 -1.23
CA PRO A 37 -1.40 23.96 -1.22
C PRO A 37 -1.17 22.80 -0.23
N PRO A 38 -0.08 22.02 -0.38
CA PRO A 38 0.26 20.96 0.57
C PRO A 38 0.25 21.44 2.03
N ALA A 39 -0.35 20.64 2.91
CA ALA A 39 -0.33 20.90 4.34
C ALA A 39 1.11 20.89 4.86
N SER A 40 1.41 21.67 5.91
CA SER A 40 2.74 21.68 6.53
C SER A 40 3.16 20.32 7.09
N THR A 41 2.19 19.48 7.47
CA THR A 41 2.40 18.09 7.90
C THR A 41 2.65 17.12 6.75
N LYS A 42 2.50 17.56 5.49
CA LYS A 42 2.65 16.77 4.28
C LYS A 42 3.75 17.34 3.36
N PRO A 43 5.04 17.21 3.72
CA PRO A 43 6.13 17.81 2.96
C PRO A 43 6.46 17.08 1.64
N TYR A 44 6.02 15.83 1.48
CA TYR A 44 6.29 15.01 0.29
C TYR A 44 5.18 15.12 -0.75
N SER A 45 5.54 15.49 -1.97
CA SER A 45 4.64 15.68 -3.11
C SER A 45 4.61 14.49 -4.06
N SER A 46 5.53 13.53 -3.89
CA SER A 46 5.58 12.31 -4.69
C SER A 46 5.98 11.11 -3.85
N PHE A 47 5.65 9.90 -4.34
CA PHE A 47 6.06 8.67 -3.66
C PHE A 47 7.59 8.51 -3.61
N SER A 48 8.30 8.97 -4.65
CA SER A 48 9.77 8.92 -4.72
C SER A 48 10.40 9.80 -3.63
N GLU A 49 9.83 10.97 -3.36
CA GLU A 49 10.24 11.84 -2.24
C GLU A 49 9.87 11.27 -0.87
N PHE A 50 8.70 10.62 -0.77
CA PHE A 50 8.18 10.05 0.48
C PHE A 50 8.95 8.78 0.90
N TYR A 51 9.33 7.91 -0.05
CA TYR A 51 9.84 6.58 0.27
C TYR A 51 11.11 6.56 1.14
N PRO A 52 12.12 7.44 0.93
CA PRO A 52 13.28 7.51 1.83
C PRO A 52 12.91 7.80 3.29
N HIS A 53 11.91 8.66 3.52
CA HIS A 53 11.39 8.91 4.86
C HIS A 53 10.63 7.69 5.40
N TYR A 54 9.77 7.10 4.60
CA TYR A 54 9.07 5.87 4.96
C TYR A 54 10.04 4.77 5.40
N TYR A 55 11.06 4.51 4.59
CA TYR A 55 12.07 3.48 4.88
C TYR A 55 12.87 3.80 6.15
N SER A 56 13.13 5.09 6.45
CA SER A 56 13.83 5.49 7.67
C SER A 56 13.00 5.30 8.94
N GLU A 57 11.66 5.28 8.84
CA GLU A 57 10.75 4.99 9.96
C GLU A 57 10.69 3.51 10.36
N HIS A 58 11.35 2.63 9.61
CA HIS A 58 11.40 1.19 9.86
C HIS A 58 12.86 0.76 10.02
N GLN A 59 13.48 0.94 11.19
CA GLN A 59 14.86 0.50 11.43
C GLN A 59 14.93 -0.83 12.20
N ASP A 60 13.89 -1.19 12.94
CA ASP A 60 13.80 -2.44 13.67
C ASP A 60 13.45 -3.60 12.71
N PRO A 61 14.23 -4.69 12.71
CA PRO A 61 13.99 -5.84 11.82
C PRO A 61 12.66 -6.55 12.10
N THR A 62 12.18 -6.52 13.33
CA THR A 62 10.87 -7.09 13.71
C THR A 62 9.74 -6.24 13.17
N CYS A 63 9.87 -4.91 13.21
CA CYS A 63 8.93 -4.00 12.54
C CYS A 63 8.83 -4.36 11.05
N ARG A 64 9.95 -4.38 10.33
CA ARG A 64 9.98 -4.77 8.91
C ARG A 64 9.39 -6.15 8.65
N LEU A 65 9.69 -7.12 9.50
CA LEU A 65 9.14 -8.48 9.39
C LEU A 65 7.62 -8.48 9.52
N LEU A 66 7.05 -7.72 10.45
CA LEU A 66 5.60 -7.62 10.62
C LEU A 66 4.94 -7.01 9.37
N HIS A 67 5.54 -5.98 8.78
CA HIS A 67 5.09 -5.43 7.49
C HIS A 67 5.18 -6.49 6.37
N VAL A 68 6.28 -7.24 6.30
CA VAL A 68 6.45 -8.32 5.31
C VAL A 68 5.39 -9.41 5.49
N ILE A 69 5.08 -9.82 6.73
CA ILE A 69 4.04 -10.80 7.03
C ILE A 69 2.67 -10.27 6.62
N GLY A 70 2.31 -9.06 7.03
CA GLY A 70 1.02 -8.44 6.71
C GLY A 70 0.80 -8.32 5.20
N THR A 71 1.79 -7.79 4.47
CA THR A 71 1.75 -7.65 3.01
C THR A 71 1.70 -9.00 2.31
N SER A 72 2.44 -10.01 2.79
CA SER A 72 2.38 -11.37 2.26
C SER A 72 0.98 -11.97 2.39
N ILE A 73 0.31 -11.77 3.54
CA ILE A 73 -1.07 -12.25 3.74
C ILE A 73 -2.02 -11.56 2.76
N ILE A 74 -1.88 -10.25 2.51
CA ILE A 74 -2.67 -9.54 1.49
C ILE A 74 -2.44 -10.16 0.10
N VAL A 75 -1.18 -10.29 -0.33
CA VAL A 75 -0.82 -10.83 -1.66
C VAL A 75 -1.37 -12.25 -1.84
N LEU A 76 -1.19 -13.12 -0.84
CA LEU A 76 -1.70 -14.49 -0.88
C LEU A 76 -3.24 -14.50 -0.89
N SER A 77 -3.89 -13.63 -0.10
CA SER A 77 -5.35 -13.52 -0.10
C SER A 77 -5.89 -13.13 -1.47
N LEU A 78 -5.28 -12.14 -2.13
CA LEU A 78 -5.67 -11.71 -3.47
C LEU A 78 -5.48 -12.82 -4.53
N PHE A 79 -4.44 -13.64 -4.38
CA PHE A 79 -4.17 -14.75 -5.30
C PHE A 79 -5.10 -15.95 -5.07
N PHE A 80 -5.28 -16.39 -3.82
CA PHE A 80 -6.10 -17.56 -3.51
C PHE A 80 -7.60 -17.27 -3.58
N SER A 81 -8.02 -16.01 -3.43
CA SER A 81 -9.43 -15.65 -3.54
C SER A 81 -10.01 -15.83 -4.94
N GLN A 82 -9.20 -16.01 -5.99
CA GLN A 82 -9.70 -16.10 -7.37
C GLN A 82 -10.69 -17.26 -7.59
N GLY A 83 -10.66 -18.31 -6.77
CA GLY A 83 -11.62 -19.42 -6.83
C GLY A 83 -12.99 -19.16 -6.19
N PHE A 84 -13.11 -18.17 -5.31
CA PHE A 84 -14.34 -17.95 -4.51
C PHE A 84 -14.76 -16.48 -4.35
N GLU A 85 -13.85 -15.52 -4.50
CA GLU A 85 -14.05 -14.07 -4.49
C GLU A 85 -13.10 -13.39 -5.51
N PRO A 86 -13.32 -13.60 -6.82
CA PRO A 86 -12.46 -13.06 -7.87
C PRO A 86 -12.52 -11.53 -7.96
N SER A 87 -13.53 -10.89 -7.38
CA SER A 87 -13.68 -9.42 -7.36
C SER A 87 -12.67 -8.69 -6.47
N LEU A 88 -12.02 -9.38 -5.52
CA LEU A 88 -11.10 -8.75 -4.56
C LEU A 88 -9.87 -8.16 -5.25
N LEU A 89 -9.30 -8.89 -6.21
CA LEU A 89 -8.14 -8.43 -6.96
C LEU A 89 -8.41 -7.15 -7.78
N PRO A 90 -9.40 -7.11 -8.70
CA PRO A 90 -9.67 -5.91 -9.47
C PRO A 90 -10.15 -4.73 -8.62
N SER A 91 -10.89 -4.97 -7.52
CA SER A 91 -11.30 -3.88 -6.61
C SER A 91 -10.12 -3.30 -5.82
N PHE A 92 -9.21 -4.15 -5.33
CA PHE A 92 -7.99 -3.71 -4.67
C PHE A 92 -7.07 -2.94 -5.63
N ALA A 93 -6.85 -3.47 -6.83
CA ALA A 93 -6.04 -2.79 -7.86
C ALA A 93 -6.64 -1.42 -8.25
N ALA A 94 -7.96 -1.35 -8.50
CA ALA A 94 -8.63 -0.09 -8.81
C ALA A 94 -8.51 0.93 -7.66
N THR A 95 -8.62 0.47 -6.41
CA THR A 95 -8.46 1.33 -5.23
C THR A 95 -7.03 1.85 -5.12
N GLY A 96 -6.01 1.01 -5.33
CA GLY A 96 -4.61 1.45 -5.36
C GLY A 96 -4.32 2.45 -6.47
N ILE A 97 -4.87 2.26 -7.67
CA ILE A 97 -4.76 3.23 -8.76
C ILE A 97 -5.39 4.58 -8.36
N ALA A 98 -6.60 4.55 -7.79
CA ALA A 98 -7.28 5.75 -7.34
C ALA A 98 -6.53 6.47 -6.20
N GLY A 99 -5.90 5.73 -5.29
CA GLY A 99 -5.11 6.29 -4.19
C GLY A 99 -3.95 7.18 -4.63
N ASN A 100 -3.28 6.83 -5.73
CA ASN A 100 -2.23 7.68 -6.29
C ASN A 100 -2.74 9.08 -6.66
N ALA A 101 -3.94 9.18 -7.24
CA ALA A 101 -4.55 10.46 -7.55
C ALA A 101 -5.13 11.14 -6.30
N LEU A 102 -5.75 10.35 -5.41
CA LEU A 102 -6.44 10.85 -4.24
C LEU A 102 -5.50 11.53 -3.23
N CYS A 103 -4.31 10.96 -3.01
CA CYS A 103 -3.28 11.56 -2.16
C CYS A 103 -2.92 12.98 -2.61
N GLN A 104 -2.81 13.21 -3.93
CA GLN A 104 -2.50 14.52 -4.50
C GLN A 104 -3.67 15.49 -4.39
N VAL A 105 -4.89 15.00 -4.64
CA VAL A 105 -6.13 15.78 -4.52
C VAL A 105 -6.35 16.28 -3.08
N LEU A 106 -5.98 15.46 -2.09
CA LEU A 106 -6.18 15.70 -0.65
C LEU A 106 -4.91 16.16 0.08
N ILE A 107 -3.89 16.62 -0.64
CA ILE A 107 -2.59 16.97 -0.05
C ILE A 107 -2.63 18.20 0.86
N GLY A 108 -3.65 19.06 0.72
CA GLY A 108 -3.89 20.21 1.60
C GLY A 108 -4.53 19.87 2.95
N LEU A 109 -4.96 18.62 3.17
CA LEU A 109 -5.47 18.18 4.48
C LEU A 109 -4.33 17.77 5.40
N GLU A 110 -4.36 18.23 6.65
CA GLU A 110 -3.30 17.96 7.64
C GLU A 110 -3.20 16.47 8.03
N HIS A 111 -4.26 15.70 7.84
CA HIS A 111 -4.36 14.29 8.23
C HIS A 111 -4.88 13.43 7.08
N GLY A 112 -4.53 12.15 7.12
CA GLY A 112 -4.91 11.14 6.13
C GLY A 112 -6.30 10.55 6.29
N LEU A 113 -7.08 10.94 7.32
CA LEU A 113 -8.36 10.28 7.63
C LEU A 113 -9.35 10.31 6.45
N VAL A 114 -9.49 11.46 5.78
CA VAL A 114 -10.42 11.59 4.63
C VAL A 114 -9.99 10.69 3.48
N GLU A 115 -8.68 10.65 3.20
CA GLU A 115 -8.10 9.79 2.18
C GLU A 115 -8.31 8.30 2.52
N PHE A 116 -8.04 7.91 3.76
CA PHE A 116 -8.24 6.54 4.24
C PHE A 116 -9.71 6.10 4.13
N VAL A 117 -10.65 6.94 4.59
CA VAL A 117 -12.09 6.64 4.50
C VAL A 117 -12.54 6.54 3.05
N ALA A 118 -12.05 7.41 2.17
CA ALA A 118 -12.36 7.36 0.75
C ALA A 118 -11.81 6.09 0.08
N LEU A 119 -10.57 5.68 0.39
CA LEU A 119 -9.99 4.44 -0.13
C LEU A 119 -10.73 3.20 0.37
N LEU A 120 -11.04 3.15 1.67
CA LEU A 120 -11.81 2.05 2.24
C LEU A 120 -13.19 1.99 1.61
N SER A 121 -13.90 3.12 1.51
CA SER A 121 -15.21 3.18 0.87
C SER A 121 -15.15 2.72 -0.58
N LEU A 122 -14.16 3.17 -1.34
CA LEU A 122 -13.97 2.76 -2.73
C LEU A 122 -13.73 1.25 -2.84
N LEU A 123 -12.84 0.68 -2.01
CA LEU A 123 -12.58 -0.76 -1.98
C LEU A 123 -13.84 -1.56 -1.70
N LEU A 124 -14.59 -1.19 -0.67
CA LEU A 124 -15.81 -1.89 -0.25
C LEU A 124 -16.90 -1.81 -1.32
N LEU A 125 -17.15 -0.60 -1.86
CA LEU A 125 -18.18 -0.38 -2.86
C LEU A 125 -17.80 -1.03 -4.20
N MET A 126 -16.55 -0.93 -4.63
CA MET A 126 -16.08 -1.57 -5.86
C MET A 126 -16.17 -3.09 -5.75
N ASN A 127 -15.70 -3.68 -4.64
CA ASN A 127 -15.81 -5.12 -4.46
C ASN A 127 -17.27 -5.58 -4.44
N LYS A 128 -18.16 -4.83 -3.77
CA LYS A 128 -19.59 -5.12 -3.73
C LYS A 128 -20.25 -4.98 -5.12
N ALA A 129 -19.90 -3.95 -5.88
CA ALA A 129 -20.40 -3.72 -7.24
C ALA A 129 -19.98 -4.82 -8.21
N LEU A 130 -18.80 -5.42 -7.99
CA LEU A 130 -18.29 -6.57 -8.73
C LEU A 130 -18.85 -7.92 -8.22
N GLY A 131 -19.83 -7.90 -7.31
CA GLY A 131 -20.51 -9.09 -6.79
C GLY A 131 -19.84 -9.75 -5.58
N GLY A 132 -18.79 -9.14 -5.02
CA GLY A 132 -18.04 -9.66 -3.88
C GLY A 132 -18.60 -9.30 -2.51
N SER A 133 -17.97 -9.87 -1.48
CA SER A 133 -18.28 -9.58 -0.08
C SER A 133 -17.53 -8.36 0.44
N ALA A 134 -18.26 -7.33 0.91
CA ALA A 134 -17.67 -6.14 1.53
C ALA A 134 -16.84 -6.50 2.78
N TRP A 135 -17.30 -7.45 3.59
CA TRP A 135 -16.55 -7.89 4.77
C TRP A 135 -15.18 -8.47 4.40
N LYS A 136 -15.11 -9.33 3.37
CA LYS A 136 -13.84 -9.90 2.92
C LYS A 136 -12.90 -8.83 2.36
N ALA A 137 -13.44 -7.81 1.69
CA ALA A 137 -12.65 -6.66 1.25
C ALA A 137 -12.13 -5.84 2.43
N ALA A 138 -12.92 -5.65 3.49
CA ALA A 138 -12.51 -4.95 4.71
C ALA A 138 -11.38 -5.67 5.47
N MET A 139 -11.28 -6.99 5.36
CA MET A 139 -10.20 -7.76 5.99
C MET A 139 -8.83 -7.46 5.41
N LEU A 140 -8.72 -7.04 4.15
CA LEU A 140 -7.43 -6.73 3.52
C LEU A 140 -6.68 -5.61 4.26
N PRO A 141 -7.22 -4.38 4.40
CA PRO A 141 -6.53 -3.31 5.13
C PRO A 141 -6.45 -3.61 6.64
N LEU A 142 -7.43 -4.31 7.22
CA LEU A 142 -7.40 -4.65 8.64
C LEU A 142 -6.19 -5.54 8.98
N VAL A 143 -5.96 -6.58 8.16
CA VAL A 143 -4.84 -7.49 8.38
C VAL A 143 -3.52 -6.79 8.07
N GLY A 144 -3.39 -6.12 6.92
CA GLY A 144 -2.16 -5.42 6.56
C GLY A 144 -1.73 -4.39 7.61
N TYR A 145 -2.62 -3.45 7.92
CA TYR A 145 -2.32 -2.41 8.90
C TYR A 145 -2.24 -2.94 10.33
N GLY A 146 -2.97 -4.01 10.66
CA GLY A 146 -2.90 -4.64 11.98
C GLY A 146 -1.48 -5.10 12.32
N PHE A 147 -0.81 -5.79 11.39
CA PHE A 147 0.59 -6.20 11.58
C PHE A 147 1.54 -5.00 11.58
N ALA A 148 1.40 -4.09 10.60
CA ALA A 148 2.23 -2.89 10.49
C ALA A 148 2.20 -2.01 11.76
N TRP A 149 1.00 -1.75 12.30
CA TRP A 149 0.83 -0.92 13.49
C TRP A 149 1.43 -1.54 14.75
N VAL A 150 1.41 -2.88 14.87
CA VAL A 150 2.15 -3.54 15.96
C VAL A 150 3.64 -3.25 15.84
N GLY A 151 4.21 -3.30 14.63
CA GLY A 151 5.59 -2.90 14.34
C GLY A 151 5.90 -1.48 14.83
N HIS A 152 5.14 -0.51 14.31
CA HIS A 152 5.32 0.89 14.63
C HIS A 152 5.16 1.22 16.12
N PHE A 153 4.11 0.72 16.77
CA PHE A 153 3.82 1.13 18.15
C PHE A 153 4.67 0.42 19.19
N TYR A 154 4.99 -0.86 19.00
CA TYR A 154 5.75 -1.63 20.00
C TYR A 154 7.26 -1.60 19.76
N TYR A 155 7.70 -1.71 18.50
CA TYR A 155 9.12 -1.85 18.17
C TYR A 155 9.75 -0.49 17.83
N GLU A 156 9.22 0.23 16.84
CA GLU A 156 9.76 1.54 16.44
C GLU A 156 9.41 2.67 17.42
N LYS A 157 8.29 2.53 18.13
CA LYS A 157 7.72 3.55 19.02
C LYS A 157 7.46 4.88 18.30
N ASN A 158 7.08 4.81 17.04
CA ASN A 158 6.69 5.97 16.22
C ASN A 158 5.21 5.86 15.80
N ARG A 159 4.72 6.92 15.17
CA ARG A 159 3.36 6.95 14.63
C ARG A 159 3.43 6.53 13.15
N PRO A 160 2.64 5.53 12.71
CA PRO A 160 2.63 5.10 11.31
C PRO A 160 2.36 6.25 10.34
N ALA A 161 3.13 6.30 9.25
CA ALA A 161 2.91 7.26 8.17
C ALA A 161 1.49 7.18 7.58
N THR A 162 0.79 6.04 7.70
CA THR A 162 -0.60 5.85 7.25
C THR A 162 -1.55 6.93 7.79
N PHE A 163 -1.29 7.51 8.97
CA PHE A 163 -2.14 8.57 9.52
C PHE A 163 -2.02 9.91 8.78
N ILE A 164 -0.95 10.11 8.03
CA ILE A 164 -0.70 11.32 7.24
C ILE A 164 -0.82 11.00 5.74
N TYR A 165 -0.18 9.92 5.27
CA TYR A 165 -0.13 9.47 3.89
C TYR A 165 -0.66 8.03 3.70
N PRO A 166 -1.98 7.76 3.78
CA PRO A 166 -2.53 6.43 3.61
C PRO A 166 -2.11 5.72 2.32
N SER A 167 -2.22 6.39 1.16
CA SER A 167 -1.87 5.76 -0.13
C SER A 167 -0.37 5.48 -0.22
N PHE A 168 0.48 6.47 0.10
CA PHE A 168 1.92 6.28 0.02
C PHE A 168 2.44 5.27 1.04
N SER A 169 1.85 5.21 2.25
CA SER A 169 2.16 4.17 3.24
C SER A 169 1.87 2.78 2.69
N LEU A 170 0.70 2.58 2.05
CA LEU A 170 0.36 1.30 1.42
C LEU A 170 1.35 0.94 0.30
N PHE A 171 1.74 1.89 -0.55
CA PHE A 171 2.75 1.63 -1.58
C PHE A 171 4.13 1.37 -0.98
N GLY A 172 4.46 2.02 0.13
CA GLY A 172 5.67 1.78 0.91
C GLY A 172 5.75 0.33 1.38
N ASP A 173 4.64 -0.21 1.90
CA ASP A 173 4.53 -1.63 2.30
C ASP A 173 4.86 -2.58 1.15
N PHE A 174 4.24 -2.39 -0.02
CA PHE A 174 4.49 -3.26 -1.18
C PHE A 174 5.91 -3.12 -1.72
N LYS A 175 6.46 -1.89 -1.77
CA LYS A 175 7.82 -1.65 -2.25
C LYS A 175 8.86 -2.26 -1.31
N MET A 176 8.75 -2.03 0.00
CA MET A 176 9.64 -2.61 1.00
C MET A 176 9.54 -4.14 1.01
N TRP A 177 8.33 -4.69 0.95
CA TRP A 177 8.11 -6.14 0.84
C TRP A 177 8.81 -6.72 -0.40
N PHE A 178 8.65 -6.11 -1.57
CA PHE A 178 9.28 -6.57 -2.80
C PHE A 178 10.81 -6.44 -2.74
N ASN A 179 11.32 -5.32 -2.24
CA ASN A 179 12.76 -5.07 -2.12
C ASN A 179 13.43 -6.05 -1.14
N ILE A 180 12.78 -6.39 -0.03
CA ILE A 180 13.27 -7.40 0.91
C ILE A 180 13.27 -8.80 0.28
N LEU A 181 12.20 -9.19 -0.43
CA LEU A 181 12.13 -10.50 -1.08
C LEU A 181 13.11 -10.67 -2.24
N THR A 182 13.47 -9.57 -2.91
CA THR A 182 14.45 -9.57 -4.01
C THR A 182 15.88 -9.30 -3.55
N GLY A 183 16.09 -9.01 -2.27
CA GLY A 183 17.41 -8.72 -1.69
C GLY A 183 17.96 -7.33 -2.02
N VAL A 184 17.14 -6.42 -2.57
CA VAL A 184 17.49 -5.01 -2.79
C VAL A 184 17.58 -4.25 -1.46
N GLU A 185 16.72 -4.59 -0.51
CA GLU A 185 16.73 -4.07 0.86
C GLU A 185 16.87 -5.24 1.85
N LEU A 186 17.46 -4.96 3.02
CA LEU A 186 17.64 -5.97 4.05
C LEU A 186 16.46 -5.98 5.03
N LEU A 187 16.14 -7.16 5.55
CA LEU A 187 15.23 -7.28 6.69
C LEU A 187 15.82 -6.60 7.93
N ASP A 188 17.12 -6.76 8.16
CA ASP A 188 17.88 -6.03 9.17
C ASP A 188 18.76 -4.97 8.49
N PRO A 189 18.36 -3.68 8.50
CA PRO A 189 19.15 -2.60 7.91
C PRO A 189 20.48 -2.37 8.62
N SER A 190 20.67 -2.84 9.86
CA SER A 190 21.97 -2.70 10.55
C SER A 190 23.04 -3.65 10.01
N ALA A 191 22.63 -4.78 9.42
CA ALA A 191 23.53 -5.78 8.86
C ALA A 191 24.33 -5.27 7.65
N SER A 192 23.88 -4.22 6.95
CA SER A 192 24.66 -3.60 5.87
C SER A 192 25.94 -2.93 6.38
N ASN A 193 25.98 -2.52 7.66
CA ASN A 193 27.11 -1.83 8.27
C ASN A 193 28.16 -2.80 8.85
N ALA A 194 27.86 -4.09 8.94
CA ALA A 194 28.74 -5.13 9.49
C ALA A 194 29.71 -5.74 8.45
N SER A 195 29.69 -5.25 7.21
CA SER A 195 30.43 -5.81 6.07
C SER A 195 31.73 -5.04 5.71
N TYR A 196 32.26 -4.20 6.60
CA TYR A 196 33.48 -3.41 6.39
C TYR A 196 34.50 -3.59 7.51
#